data_AF-A0A4Q6DYE5-F1
#
_entry.id   AF-A0A4Q6DYE5-F1
#
_cell.length_a   1.000
_cell.length_b   1.000
_cell.length_c   1.000
_cell.angle_alpha   90.00
_cell.angle_beta   90.00
_cell.angle_gamma   90.00
#
_symmetry.space_group_name_H-M   'P 1'
#
loop_
_entity.id
_entity.type
_entity.pdbx_description
1 polymer ?
#
loop_
_entity_poly.entity_id
_entity_poly.type
_entity_poly.pdbx_seq_one_letter_code
_entity_poly.pdbx_strand_id
1 'polypeptide(L)'
;MATPKDAASLKSTVPNPARYDQIVLVGTNDFHGYLRPVEAGLGGEKVILGGAEWFAGHVRILEKKYGDKLVLLDAGDLFQGTMESNLFLGKSVVDYYNLLPYRAAAIGNHEFDYGDKKRGGPDYLGALKARMLQAKFPFVQANIFSTATGKPWREKNLSPSTLFEAGGYK
;
A
#
# COMPACT_ATOMS: atom_id res chain seq x y z
N MET A 1 -26.86 -44.39 48.28
CA MET A 1 -27.44 -43.29 47.48
C MET A 1 -27.17 -41.98 48.21
N ALA A 2 -26.26 -41.16 47.68
CA ALA A 2 -26.06 -39.78 48.08
C ALA A 2 -25.68 -39.01 46.81
N THR A 3 -26.51 -38.07 46.39
CA THR A 3 -26.27 -37.19 45.26
C THR A 3 -25.37 -36.03 45.69
N PRO A 4 -24.29 -35.68 44.98
CA PRO A 4 -23.65 -34.39 45.16
C PRO A 4 -24.50 -33.33 44.44
N LYS A 5 -25.37 -32.67 45.22
CA LYS A 5 -25.70 -31.27 44.97
C LYS A 5 -24.46 -30.44 45.31
N ASP A 6 -24.32 -29.32 44.62
CA ASP A 6 -23.36 -28.25 44.89
C ASP A 6 -21.98 -28.35 44.20
N ALA A 7 -22.00 -28.49 42.87
CA ALA A 7 -20.98 -27.82 42.06
C ALA A 7 -21.45 -26.38 41.83
N ALA A 8 -21.20 -25.51 42.80
CA ALA A 8 -21.37 -24.07 42.64
C ALA A 8 -20.63 -23.63 41.37
N SER A 9 -21.36 -23.06 40.41
CA SER A 9 -20.76 -22.53 39.19
C SER A 9 -19.78 -21.42 39.58
N LEU A 10 -18.49 -21.67 39.42
CA LEU A 10 -17.49 -20.61 39.46
C LEU A 10 -17.80 -19.67 38.31
N LYS A 11 -18.51 -18.58 38.59
CA LYS A 11 -18.63 -17.46 37.66
C LYS A 11 -17.21 -16.97 37.44
N SER A 12 -16.71 -17.16 36.22
CA SER A 12 -15.45 -16.58 35.75
C SER A 12 -15.43 -15.10 36.13
N THR A 13 -14.55 -14.73 37.05
CA THR A 13 -14.24 -13.34 37.41
C THR A 13 -13.16 -12.76 36.51
N VAL A 14 -12.79 -13.46 35.43
CA VAL A 14 -11.90 -12.88 34.43
C VAL A 14 -12.70 -11.77 33.75
N PRO A 15 -12.29 -10.49 33.89
CA PRO A 15 -12.90 -9.42 33.12
C PRO A 15 -12.85 -9.84 31.67
N ASN A 16 -14.00 -9.82 30.96
CA ASN A 16 -14.00 -9.92 29.51
C ASN A 16 -13.01 -8.84 29.06
N PRO A 17 -11.83 -9.19 28.49
CA PRO A 17 -10.89 -8.17 28.10
C PRO A 17 -11.66 -7.35 27.08
N ALA A 18 -11.97 -6.10 27.42
CA ALA A 18 -12.61 -5.18 26.50
C ALA A 18 -11.84 -5.32 25.19
N ARG A 19 -12.53 -5.76 24.14
CA ARG A 19 -11.92 -6.03 22.84
C ARG A 19 -11.17 -4.76 22.48
N TYR A 20 -9.83 -4.81 22.52
CA TYR A 20 -9.03 -3.64 22.22
C TYR A 20 -9.48 -3.09 20.87
N ASP A 21 -9.76 -1.79 20.83
CA ASP A 21 -9.92 -1.14 19.54
C ASP A 21 -8.60 -1.25 18.79
N GLN A 22 -8.69 -1.67 17.54
CA GLN A 22 -7.55 -2.02 16.73
C GLN A 22 -7.62 -1.29 15.39
N ILE A 23 -6.45 -0.83 14.94
CA ILE A 23 -6.18 -0.47 13.56
C ILE A 23 -5.37 -1.59 12.95
N VAL A 24 -5.71 -1.97 11.73
CA VAL A 24 -4.96 -2.98 10.97
C VAL A 24 -4.15 -2.27 9.90
N LEU A 25 -2.84 -2.24 10.11
CA LEU A 25 -1.90 -1.70 9.14
C LEU A 25 -1.42 -2.82 8.21
N VAL A 26 -1.57 -2.61 6.92
CA VAL A 26 -0.95 -3.43 5.87
C VAL A 26 -0.05 -2.52 5.06
N GLY A 27 1.24 -2.89 5.02
CA GLY A 27 2.24 -2.17 4.24
C GLY A 27 2.75 -3.02 3.09
N THR A 28 2.89 -2.41 1.92
CA THR A 28 3.69 -2.92 0.81
C THR A 28 4.86 -1.99 0.54
N ASN A 29 5.85 -2.47 -0.20
CA ASN A 29 7.00 -1.73 -0.70
C ASN A 29 7.53 -2.45 -1.93
N ASP A 30 8.31 -1.76 -2.75
CA ASP A 30 9.13 -2.39 -3.78
C ASP A 30 8.30 -3.25 -4.74
N PHE A 31 7.09 -2.77 -5.09
CA PHE A 31 6.19 -3.50 -5.99
C PHE A 31 6.81 -3.66 -7.37
N HIS A 32 7.68 -2.74 -7.79
CA HIS A 32 8.54 -2.85 -8.98
C HIS A 32 7.80 -3.30 -10.26
N GLY A 33 6.55 -2.87 -10.40
CA GLY A 33 5.72 -3.23 -11.54
C GLY A 33 5.26 -4.68 -11.62
N TYR A 34 5.45 -5.52 -10.59
CA TYR A 34 5.10 -6.95 -10.60
C TYR A 34 3.59 -7.20 -10.52
N LEU A 35 2.90 -6.90 -11.62
CA LEU A 35 1.47 -7.16 -11.78
C LEU A 35 1.17 -8.66 -11.91
N ARG A 36 2.10 -9.44 -12.45
CA ARG A 36 1.95 -10.89 -12.62
C ARG A 36 2.76 -11.64 -11.56
N PRO A 37 2.33 -12.85 -11.18
CA PRO A 37 3.15 -13.75 -10.39
C PRO A 37 4.47 -14.07 -11.09
N VAL A 38 5.50 -14.34 -10.29
CA VAL A 38 6.83 -14.75 -10.76
C VAL A 38 7.18 -16.13 -10.28
N GLU A 39 7.90 -16.89 -11.09
CA GLU A 39 8.58 -18.09 -10.61
C GLU A 39 9.83 -17.67 -9.83
N ALA A 40 9.97 -18.18 -8.61
CA ALA A 40 11.12 -17.96 -7.75
C ALA A 40 11.65 -19.30 -7.22
N GLY A 41 12.96 -19.34 -6.96
CA GLY A 41 13.58 -20.45 -6.24
C GLY A 41 13.52 -20.18 -4.74
N LEU A 42 12.81 -21.03 -3.99
CA LEU A 42 12.74 -20.95 -2.53
C LEU A 42 13.07 -22.33 -1.94
N GLY A 43 14.12 -22.41 -1.12
CA GLY A 43 14.53 -23.69 -0.52
C GLY A 43 14.98 -24.76 -1.53
N GLY A 44 15.36 -24.37 -2.75
CA GLY A 44 15.72 -25.30 -3.82
C GLY A 44 14.55 -25.75 -4.70
N GLU A 45 13.32 -25.31 -4.41
CA GLU A 45 12.13 -25.60 -5.19
C GLU A 45 11.67 -24.38 -6.00
N LYS A 46 11.04 -24.64 -7.15
CA LYS A 46 10.35 -23.60 -7.93
C LYS A 46 8.97 -23.36 -7.33
N VAL A 47 8.73 -22.13 -6.92
CA VAL A 47 7.44 -21.66 -6.39
C VAL A 47 6.96 -20.45 -7.17
N ILE A 48 5.65 -20.27 -7.27
CA ILE A 48 5.05 -19.07 -7.84
C ILE A 48 4.74 -18.11 -6.69
N LEU A 49 5.29 -16.89 -6.77
CA LEU A 49 5.16 -15.85 -5.74
C LEU A 49 4.52 -14.58 -6.31
N GLY A 50 3.85 -13.84 -5.43
CA GLY A 50 3.29 -12.52 -5.76
C GLY A 50 2.12 -12.59 -6.74
N GLY A 51 1.91 -11.50 -7.48
CA GLY A 51 0.74 -11.33 -8.36
C GLY A 51 -0.28 -10.36 -7.78
N ALA A 52 -0.62 -9.36 -8.59
CA ALA A 52 -1.58 -8.31 -8.24
C ALA A 52 -2.96 -8.88 -7.91
N GLU A 53 -3.38 -9.93 -8.61
CA GLU A 53 -4.67 -10.57 -8.42
C GLU A 53 -4.78 -11.28 -7.06
N TRP A 54 -3.71 -11.96 -6.63
CA TRP A 54 -3.69 -12.65 -5.34
C TRP A 54 -3.64 -11.65 -4.19
N PHE A 55 -2.82 -10.61 -4.31
CA PHE A 55 -2.77 -9.54 -3.31
C PHE A 55 -4.12 -8.81 -3.21
N ALA A 56 -4.74 -8.45 -4.34
CA ALA A 56 -6.06 -7.84 -4.34
C ALA A 56 -7.12 -8.72 -3.68
N GLY A 57 -7.12 -10.03 -3.96
CA GLY A 57 -8.01 -10.98 -3.29
C GLY A 57 -7.82 -10.98 -1.77
N HIS A 58 -6.56 -10.98 -1.32
CA HIS A 58 -6.23 -10.91 0.11
C HIS A 58 -6.71 -9.60 0.75
N VAL A 59 -6.42 -8.46 0.13
CA VAL A 59 -6.88 -7.14 0.60
C VAL A 59 -8.40 -7.09 0.70
N ARG A 60 -9.14 -7.65 -0.26
CA ARG A 60 -10.61 -7.69 -0.21
C ARG A 60 -11.15 -8.53 0.96
N ILE A 61 -10.45 -9.59 1.35
CA ILE A 61 -10.79 -10.37 2.55
C ILE A 61 -10.58 -9.51 3.80
N LEU A 62 -9.47 -8.78 3.86
CA LEU A 62 -9.16 -7.89 4.99
C LEU A 62 -10.16 -6.73 5.07
N GLU A 63 -10.53 -6.12 3.94
CA GLU A 63 -11.55 -5.06 3.90
C GLU A 63 -12.89 -5.56 4.43
N LYS A 64 -13.34 -6.75 4.03
CA LYS A 64 -14.59 -7.34 4.55
C LYS A 64 -14.51 -7.61 6.06
N LYS A 65 -13.33 -7.95 6.57
CA LYS A 65 -13.13 -8.30 7.99
C LYS A 65 -12.99 -7.08 8.90
N TYR A 66 -12.33 -6.03 8.43
CA TYR A 66 -11.92 -4.88 9.25
C TYR A 66 -12.57 -3.56 8.86
N GLY A 67 -13.14 -3.45 7.66
CA GLY A 67 -13.82 -2.24 7.20
C GLY A 67 -12.91 -1.02 7.26
N ASP A 68 -13.40 0.05 7.90
CA ASP A 68 -12.71 1.32 8.08
C ASP A 68 -11.46 1.26 8.96
N LYS A 69 -11.27 0.17 9.72
CA LYS A 69 -10.07 -0.07 10.54
C LYS A 69 -8.87 -0.54 9.72
N LEU A 70 -9.06 -0.90 8.44
CA LEU A 70 -7.97 -1.28 7.55
C LEU A 70 -7.29 -0.04 6.97
N VAL A 71 -5.97 0.02 7.12
CA VAL A 71 -5.10 1.04 6.57
C VAL A 71 -4.07 0.34 5.69
N LEU A 72 -4.20 0.53 4.37
CA LEU A 72 -3.26 0.00 3.38
C LEU A 72 -2.33 1.12 2.93
N LEU A 73 -1.01 0.92 3.05
CA LEU A 73 0.03 1.90 2.69
C LEU A 73 1.10 1.24 1.81
N ASP A 74 1.80 2.06 1.04
CA ASP A 74 2.98 1.64 0.28
C ASP A 74 4.20 2.53 0.58
N ALA A 75 5.40 1.95 0.66
CA ALA A 75 6.63 2.66 0.97
C ALA A 75 7.42 3.18 -0.25
N GLY A 76 6.91 3.01 -1.47
CA GLY A 76 7.55 3.48 -2.70
C GLY A 76 8.16 2.35 -3.54
N ASP A 77 8.83 2.73 -4.63
CA ASP A 77 9.35 1.83 -5.65
C ASP A 77 8.27 0.95 -6.28
N LEU A 78 7.19 1.61 -6.68
CA LEU A 78 6.01 1.01 -7.31
C LEU A 78 6.29 0.57 -8.75
N PHE A 79 7.14 1.33 -9.44
CA PHE A 79 7.14 1.39 -10.89
C PHE A 79 8.15 0.47 -11.58
N GLN A 80 9.43 0.84 -11.62
CA GLN A 80 10.43 0.16 -12.45
C GLN A 80 10.50 -1.35 -12.18
N GLY A 81 10.59 -2.17 -13.23
CA GLY A 81 10.93 -3.60 -13.08
C GLY A 81 10.39 -4.51 -14.18
N THR A 82 9.09 -4.43 -14.48
CA THR A 82 8.44 -5.29 -15.50
C THR A 82 8.13 -4.54 -16.80
N MET A 83 7.87 -5.30 -17.87
CA MET A 83 7.51 -4.73 -19.18
C MET A 83 6.23 -3.91 -19.12
N GLU A 84 5.21 -4.37 -18.40
CA GLU A 84 3.94 -3.68 -18.24
C GLU A 84 4.08 -2.34 -17.54
N SER A 85 4.99 -2.22 -16.57
CA SER A 85 5.26 -0.95 -15.93
C SER A 85 6.16 -0.06 -16.79
N ASN A 86 7.24 -0.61 -17.35
CA ASN A 86 8.22 0.13 -18.15
C ASN A 86 7.62 0.69 -19.45
N LEU A 87 6.82 -0.07 -20.19
CA LEU A 87 6.21 0.39 -21.44
C LEU A 87 5.17 1.50 -21.22
N PHE A 88 4.43 1.41 -20.11
CA PHE A 88 3.35 2.34 -19.80
C PHE A 88 3.73 3.37 -18.72
N LEU A 89 5.02 3.46 -18.38
CA LEU A 89 5.59 4.44 -17.45
C LEU A 89 4.86 4.43 -16.09
N GLY A 90 4.62 3.25 -15.56
CA GLY A 90 3.93 3.02 -14.28
C GLY A 90 2.40 3.17 -14.35
N LYS A 91 1.81 3.51 -15.51
CA LYS A 91 0.35 3.73 -15.62
C LYS A 91 -0.45 2.50 -15.20
N SER A 92 -0.01 1.32 -15.64
CA SER A 92 -0.62 0.03 -15.33
C SER A 92 -0.58 -0.29 -13.84
N VAL A 93 0.52 0.05 -13.16
CA VAL A 93 0.66 -0.08 -11.70
C VAL A 93 -0.32 0.83 -10.98
N VAL A 94 -0.40 2.11 -11.35
CA VAL A 94 -1.36 3.04 -10.72
C VAL A 94 -2.81 2.64 -10.99
N ASP A 95 -3.13 2.13 -12.19
CA ASP A 95 -4.46 1.60 -12.49
C ASP A 95 -4.84 0.45 -11.55
N TYR A 96 -3.89 -0.45 -11.27
CA TYR A 96 -4.08 -1.54 -10.30
C TYR A 96 -4.22 -1.02 -8.86
N TYR A 97 -3.31 -0.15 -8.40
CA TYR A 97 -3.37 0.43 -7.05
C TYR A 97 -4.67 1.21 -6.81
N ASN A 98 -5.21 1.85 -7.84
CA ASN A 98 -6.50 2.54 -7.81
C ASN A 98 -7.72 1.61 -7.60
N LEU A 99 -7.55 0.29 -7.72
CA LEU A 99 -8.57 -0.69 -7.38
C LEU A 99 -8.56 -1.03 -5.89
N LEU A 100 -7.49 -0.74 -5.17
CA LEU A 100 -7.28 -1.10 -3.77
C LEU A 100 -7.44 0.12 -2.86
N PRO A 101 -7.78 -0.07 -1.56
CA PRO A 101 -8.01 1.03 -0.62
C PRO A 101 -6.70 1.63 -0.07
N TYR A 102 -5.69 1.85 -0.93
CA TYR A 102 -4.46 2.52 -0.50
C TYR A 102 -4.78 3.91 0.05
N ARG A 103 -4.27 4.20 1.25
CA ARG A 103 -4.46 5.49 1.94
C ARG A 103 -3.35 6.49 1.62
N ALA A 104 -2.16 5.99 1.30
CA ALA A 104 -1.04 6.76 0.78
C ALA A 104 0.03 5.82 0.21
N ALA A 105 0.88 6.37 -0.65
CA ALA A 105 2.15 5.74 -1.03
C ALA A 105 3.29 6.75 -0.86
N ALA A 106 4.45 6.31 -0.38
CA ALA A 106 5.64 7.15 -0.42
C ALA A 106 6.25 7.18 -1.83
N ILE A 107 7.20 8.09 -2.02
CA ILE A 107 8.02 8.16 -3.24
C ILE A 107 9.38 7.53 -2.92
N GLY A 108 9.70 6.44 -3.61
CA GLY A 108 11.01 5.82 -3.71
C GLY A 108 11.83 6.39 -4.88
N ASN A 109 12.99 5.80 -5.13
CA ASN A 109 13.89 6.26 -6.19
C ASN A 109 13.36 5.90 -7.59
N HIS A 110 12.73 4.74 -7.75
CA HIS A 110 12.27 4.26 -9.06
C HIS A 110 11.04 5.00 -9.59
N GLU A 111 10.39 5.82 -8.76
CA GLU A 111 9.38 6.77 -9.21
C GLU A 111 9.96 7.82 -10.18
N PHE A 112 11.27 8.09 -10.12
CA PHE A 112 11.97 9.09 -10.94
C PHE A 112 12.59 8.52 -12.22
N ASP A 113 12.55 7.21 -12.42
CA ASP A 113 13.19 6.54 -13.56
C ASP A 113 12.52 6.88 -14.89
N TYR A 114 11.23 7.23 -14.82
CA TYR A 114 10.43 7.50 -15.99
C TYR A 114 10.29 8.99 -16.23
N GLY A 115 10.96 9.46 -17.27
CA GLY A 115 10.57 10.70 -17.90
C GLY A 115 9.37 10.54 -18.82
N ASP A 116 8.49 11.55 -18.89
CA ASP A 116 7.53 11.61 -19.99
C ASP A 116 7.23 13.03 -20.47
N LYS A 117 7.67 13.31 -21.70
CA LYS A 117 7.29 14.49 -22.46
C LYS A 117 6.73 14.14 -23.84
N LYS A 118 6.16 12.94 -24.08
CA LYS A 118 5.98 12.42 -25.46
C LYS A 118 7.24 12.60 -26.34
N ARG A 119 8.38 12.56 -25.64
CA ARG A 119 9.69 11.99 -25.97
C ARG A 119 10.44 12.56 -27.17
N GLY A 120 10.79 13.84 -27.01
CA GLY A 120 11.99 14.45 -27.62
C GLY A 120 12.87 15.29 -26.66
N GLY A 121 12.73 15.21 -25.33
CA GLY A 121 13.58 15.97 -24.38
C GLY A 121 13.48 15.54 -22.90
N PRO A 122 14.39 16.04 -22.03
CA PRO A 122 14.65 15.50 -20.69
C PRO A 122 13.64 16.02 -19.65
N ASP A 123 12.42 15.49 -19.66
CA ASP A 123 11.48 15.67 -18.54
C ASP A 123 11.42 14.38 -17.72
N TYR A 124 12.30 14.28 -16.73
CA TYR A 124 12.40 13.14 -15.81
C TYR A 124 11.25 13.05 -14.80
N LEU A 125 10.40 14.08 -14.70
CA LEU A 125 9.30 14.12 -13.73
C LEU A 125 7.93 13.95 -14.38
N GLY A 126 7.82 14.12 -15.70
CA GLY A 126 6.54 14.12 -16.40
C GLY A 126 5.71 12.87 -16.17
N ALA A 127 6.34 11.68 -16.19
CA ALA A 127 5.62 10.44 -15.90
C ALA A 127 5.16 10.41 -14.43
N LEU A 128 6.06 10.71 -13.49
CA LEU A 128 5.74 10.73 -12.05
C LEU A 128 4.58 11.69 -11.76
N LYS A 129 4.60 12.90 -12.31
CA LYS A 129 3.50 13.88 -12.20
C LYS A 129 2.19 13.34 -12.79
N ALA A 130 2.25 12.70 -13.94
CA ALA A 130 1.07 12.08 -14.55
C ALA A 130 0.52 10.92 -13.69
N ARG A 131 1.39 10.13 -13.05
CA ARG A 131 1.01 9.07 -12.12
C ARG A 131 0.40 9.63 -10.83
N MET A 132 0.96 10.70 -10.28
CA MET A 132 0.36 11.44 -9.15
C MET A 132 -1.05 11.92 -9.47
N LEU A 133 -1.28 12.46 -10.67
CA LEU A 133 -2.61 12.92 -11.09
C LEU A 133 -3.60 11.77 -11.34
N GLN A 134 -3.11 10.59 -11.73
CA GLN A 134 -3.91 9.40 -11.97
C GLN A 134 -4.29 8.68 -10.67
N ALA A 135 -3.44 8.74 -9.65
CA ALA A 135 -3.64 8.05 -8.39
C ALA A 135 -4.86 8.60 -7.61
N LYS A 136 -5.67 7.69 -7.06
CA LYS A 136 -6.80 7.98 -6.15
C LYS A 136 -6.37 8.08 -4.69
N PHE A 137 -5.09 7.88 -4.43
CA PHE A 137 -4.43 8.01 -3.13
C PHE A 137 -3.34 9.08 -3.24
N PRO A 138 -3.04 9.80 -2.15
CA PRO A 138 -1.95 10.77 -2.13
C PRO A 138 -0.58 10.10 -2.12
N PHE A 139 0.37 10.73 -2.80
CA PHE A 139 1.78 10.46 -2.57
C PHE A 139 2.29 11.29 -1.38
N VAL A 140 3.15 10.69 -0.56
CA VAL A 140 3.77 11.36 0.60
C VAL A 140 5.28 11.48 0.46
N GLN A 141 5.80 12.68 0.72
CA GLN A 141 7.20 13.03 0.49
C GLN A 141 7.54 14.31 1.29
N ALA A 142 8.38 14.20 2.33
CA ALA A 142 8.72 15.33 3.20
C ALA A 142 10.09 15.96 2.92
N ASN A 143 11.04 15.19 2.37
CA ASN A 143 12.48 15.49 2.36
C ASN A 143 13.14 15.64 0.97
N ILE A 144 12.38 15.83 -0.13
CA ILE A 144 12.94 16.08 -1.47
C ILE A 144 12.75 17.56 -1.77
N PHE A 145 13.83 18.20 -2.23
CA PHE A 145 13.90 19.63 -2.47
C PHE A 145 14.26 19.89 -3.93
N SER A 146 13.66 20.93 -4.50
CA SER A 146 14.05 21.41 -5.83
C SER A 146 15.36 22.17 -5.72
N THR A 147 16.40 21.69 -6.41
CA THR A 147 17.72 22.35 -6.45
C THR A 147 17.64 23.76 -7.06
N ALA A 148 16.71 24.00 -7.98
CA ALA A 148 16.50 25.32 -8.59
C ALA A 148 15.94 26.35 -7.61
N THR A 149 15.21 25.93 -6.57
CA THR A 149 14.52 26.86 -5.65
C THR A 149 14.98 26.73 -4.20
N GLY A 150 15.69 25.66 -3.84
CA GLY A 150 16.02 25.28 -2.46
C GLY A 150 14.81 24.92 -1.60
N LYS A 151 13.60 24.89 -2.17
CA LYS A 151 12.35 24.64 -1.44
C LYS A 151 11.93 23.17 -1.57
N PRO A 152 11.15 22.64 -0.60
CA PRO A 152 10.57 21.31 -0.74
C PRO A 152 9.79 21.18 -2.06
N TRP A 153 10.00 20.08 -2.78
CA TRP A 153 9.29 19.82 -4.03
C TRP A 153 7.82 19.46 -3.75
N ARG A 154 6.89 20.11 -4.44
CA ARG A 154 5.45 19.93 -4.26
C ARG A 154 4.77 19.88 -5.61
N GLU A 155 3.79 19.00 -5.74
CA GLU A 155 2.97 18.81 -6.94
C GLU A 155 1.53 18.53 -6.51
N LYS A 156 0.60 18.52 -7.47
CA LYS A 156 -0.77 18.08 -7.22
C LYS A 156 -0.77 16.60 -6.80
N ASN A 157 -1.49 16.28 -5.74
CA ASN A 157 -1.54 14.94 -5.12
C ASN A 157 -0.20 14.46 -4.48
N LEU A 158 0.68 15.41 -4.14
CA LEU A 158 1.90 15.17 -3.38
C LEU A 158 1.92 16.06 -2.12
N SER A 159 2.13 15.48 -0.94
CA SER A 159 2.18 16.22 0.32
C SER A 159 3.25 15.66 1.27
N PRO A 160 3.71 16.41 2.30
CA PRO A 160 4.69 15.90 3.28
C PRO A 160 4.16 14.72 4.10
N SER A 161 2.86 14.77 4.39
CA SER A 161 2.11 13.79 5.14
C SER A 161 0.64 13.86 4.70
N THR A 162 -0.15 12.89 5.14
CA THR A 162 -1.60 12.89 5.01
C THR A 162 -2.23 12.48 6.33
N LEU A 163 -3.47 12.88 6.56
CA LEU A 163 -4.27 12.51 7.73
C LEU A 163 -5.54 11.81 7.25
N PHE A 164 -5.86 10.67 7.84
CA PHE A 164 -7.09 9.93 7.55
C PHE A 164 -7.67 9.35 8.83
N GLU A 165 -8.98 9.14 8.84
CA GLU A 165 -9.65 8.44 9.93
C GLU A 165 -9.69 6.93 9.63
N ALA A 166 -9.43 6.12 10.65
CA ALA A 166 -9.57 4.68 10.63
C ALA A 166 -10.20 4.21 11.95
N GLY A 167 -11.34 3.53 11.92
CA GLY A 167 -12.01 3.03 13.11
C GLY A 167 -12.35 4.07 14.18
N GLY A 168 -12.54 5.34 13.79
CA GLY A 168 -12.74 6.48 14.71
C GLY A 168 -11.47 7.15 15.22
N TYR A 169 -10.28 6.74 14.77
CA TYR A 169 -8.98 7.32 15.15
C TYR A 169 -8.36 8.09 14.00
N LYS A 170 -7.59 9.16 14.32
CA LYS A 170 -6.85 9.99 13.35
C LYS A 170 -5.36 9.91 13.61
#